data_AF-A0A5C8BAX3-F1
#
_entry.id   AF-A0A5C8BAX3-F1
#
_cell.length_a   1.000
_cell.length_b   1.000
_cell.length_c   1.000
_cell.angle_alpha   90.00
_cell.angle_beta   90.00
_cell.angle_gamma   90.00
#
_symmetry.space_group_name_H-M   'P 1'
#
loop_
_entity.id
_entity.type
_entity.pdbx_description
1 polymer ?
#
loop_
_entity_poly.entity_id
_entity_poly.type
_entity_poly.pdbx_seq_one_letter_code
_entity_poly.pdbx_strand_id
1 'polypeptide(L)'
;MTDSPLEQIDLLDTDYADILAHSGHPSFELQLVKSGIEPARARTATNFIALMRQKPNTPEGWAALTEAWEEACGFEPELEHLQLLVQLLWNHHS
;
A
#
# COMPACT_ATOMS: atom_id res chain seq x y z
N MET A 1 2.37 23.14 -7.08
CA MET A 1 1.21 22.87 -6.20
C MET A 1 0.00 22.78 -7.10
N THR A 2 -0.52 21.57 -7.31
CA THR A 2 -1.82 21.35 -7.94
C THR A 2 -2.55 20.36 -7.06
N ASP A 3 -3.00 20.84 -5.91
CA ASP A 3 -4.10 20.21 -5.18
C ASP A 3 -5.33 20.35 -6.08
N SER A 4 -5.64 19.29 -6.83
CA SER A 4 -6.94 19.18 -7.48
C SER A 4 -8.02 19.22 -6.41
N PRO A 5 -9.16 19.91 -6.63
CA PRO A 5 -10.22 19.96 -5.65
C PRO A 5 -10.65 18.53 -5.32
N LEU A 6 -10.84 18.25 -4.03
CA LEU A 6 -11.32 16.96 -3.53
C LEU A 6 -12.73 16.71 -4.08
N GLU A 7 -12.82 15.98 -5.20
CA GLU A 7 -14.08 15.62 -5.85
C GLU A 7 -14.89 14.61 -5.01
N GLN A 8 -16.22 14.75 -5.08
CA GLN A 8 -17.21 13.89 -4.41
C GLN A 8 -16.95 12.41 -4.70
N ILE A 9 -16.56 11.70 -3.66
CA ILE A 9 -16.59 10.24 -3.60
C ILE A 9 -17.86 9.89 -2.84
N ASP A 10 -18.59 8.87 -3.27
CA ASP A 10 -19.68 8.27 -2.48
C ASP A 10 -19.06 7.38 -1.38
N LEU A 11 -18.16 7.99 -0.61
CA LEU A 11 -17.60 7.46 0.64
C LEU A 11 -18.39 8.12 1.76
N LEU A 12 -18.67 7.39 2.82
CA LEU A 12 -19.11 8.03 4.04
C LEU A 12 -17.99 8.99 4.50
N ASP A 13 -18.34 10.17 5.01
CA ASP A 13 -17.37 11.16 5.48
C ASP A 13 -16.37 10.56 6.48
N THR A 14 -16.80 9.54 7.23
CA THR A 14 -15.98 8.74 8.15
C THR A 14 -14.90 7.93 7.43
N ASP A 15 -15.24 7.24 6.34
CA ASP A 15 -14.29 6.40 5.59
C ASP A 15 -13.25 7.28 4.87
N TYR A 16 -13.69 8.44 4.37
CA TYR A 16 -12.80 9.41 3.77
C TYR A 16 -11.79 9.98 4.78
N ALA A 17 -12.27 10.39 5.96
CA ALA A 17 -11.41 10.88 7.04
C ALA A 17 -10.42 9.81 7.53
N ASP A 18 -10.88 8.56 7.61
CA ASP A 18 -10.06 7.41 8.01
C ASP A 18 -8.91 7.16 7.01
N ILE A 19 -9.19 7.19 5.70
CA ILE A 19 -8.15 7.06 4.67
C ILE A 19 -7.11 8.18 4.78
N LEU A 20 -7.54 9.43 4.97
CA LEU A 20 -6.61 10.55 5.13
C LEU A 20 -5.75 10.45 6.40
N ALA A 21 -6.29 9.89 7.48
CA ALA A 21 -5.61 9.79 8.76
C ALA A 21 -4.65 8.58 8.85
N HIS A 22 -4.96 7.48 8.17
CA HIS A 22 -4.31 6.18 8.42
C HIS A 22 -3.64 5.54 7.20
N SER A 23 -3.87 6.06 5.99
CA SER A 23 -3.24 5.49 4.80
C SER A 23 -1.77 5.90 4.66
N GLY A 24 -0.89 4.93 4.38
CA GLY A 24 0.49 5.19 3.97
C GLY A 24 0.60 5.83 2.57
N HIS A 25 -0.49 5.81 1.78
CA HIS A 25 -0.56 6.46 0.47
C HIS A 25 -1.99 6.95 0.13
N PRO A 26 -2.51 7.98 0.85
CA PRO A 26 -3.94 8.34 0.81
C PRO A 26 -4.46 8.66 -0.59
N SER A 27 -3.66 9.35 -1.41
CA SER A 27 -4.05 9.73 -2.77
C SER A 27 -4.25 8.54 -3.71
N PHE A 28 -3.49 7.45 -3.51
CA PHE A 28 -3.61 6.24 -4.34
C PHE A 28 -4.71 5.33 -3.81
N GLU A 29 -4.89 5.25 -2.50
CA GLU A 29 -6.01 4.51 -1.88
C GLU A 29 -7.35 5.07 -2.34
N LEU A 30 -7.51 6.39 -2.33
CA LEU A 30 -8.70 7.05 -2.85
C LEU A 30 -8.91 6.77 -4.35
N GLN A 31 -7.85 6.66 -5.16
CA GLN A 31 -7.97 6.30 -6.58
C GLN A 31 -8.44 4.86 -6.78
N LEU A 32 -7.96 3.92 -5.95
CA LEU A 32 -8.40 2.53 -6.00
C LEU A 32 -9.88 2.40 -5.59
N VAL A 33 -10.27 3.07 -4.52
CA VAL A 33 -11.67 3.12 -4.06
C VAL A 33 -12.58 3.73 -5.13
N LYS A 34 -12.15 4.85 -5.76
CA LYS A 34 -12.85 5.46 -6.91
C LYS A 34 -13.00 4.51 -8.10
N SER A 35 -12.09 3.55 -8.24
CA SER A 35 -12.12 2.56 -9.32
C SER A 35 -12.98 1.33 -8.97
N GLY A 36 -13.69 1.34 -7.83
CA GLY A 36 -14.56 0.26 -7.37
C GLY A 36 -13.84 -0.84 -6.58
N ILE A 37 -12.60 -0.63 -6.16
CA ILE A 37 -11.91 -1.53 -5.23
C ILE A 37 -12.50 -1.29 -3.82
N GLU A 38 -12.82 -2.38 -3.11
CA GLU A 38 -13.30 -2.32 -1.73
C GLU A 38 -12.26 -1.66 -0.80
N PRO A 39 -12.65 -0.77 0.13
CA PRO A 39 -11.71 0.04 0.92
C PRO A 39 -10.63 -0.75 1.66
N ALA A 40 -10.96 -1.89 2.30
CA ALA A 40 -9.96 -2.70 2.98
C ALA A 40 -8.94 -3.28 1.99
N ARG A 41 -9.39 -3.78 0.83
CA ARG A 41 -8.47 -4.25 -0.23
C ARG A 41 -7.61 -3.12 -0.80
N ALA A 42 -8.18 -1.93 -0.96
CA ALA A 42 -7.43 -0.76 -1.41
C ALA A 42 -6.32 -0.40 -0.42
N ARG A 43 -6.63 -0.44 0.88
CA ARG A 43 -5.69 -0.18 1.97
C ARG A 43 -4.57 -1.22 2.04
N THR A 44 -4.90 -2.50 1.93
CA THR A 44 -3.87 -3.56 1.89
C THR A 44 -2.89 -3.33 0.74
N ALA A 45 -3.40 -3.03 -0.45
CA ALA A 45 -2.56 -2.76 -1.62
C ALA A 45 -1.68 -1.50 -1.45
N THR A 46 -2.24 -0.41 -0.90
CA THR A 46 -1.51 0.84 -0.69
C THR A 46 -0.46 0.72 0.41
N ASN A 47 -0.75 -0.01 1.49
CA ASN A 47 0.21 -0.32 2.55
C ASN A 47 1.39 -1.14 2.01
N PHE A 48 1.11 -2.20 1.23
CA PHE A 48 2.16 -2.99 0.60
C PHE A 48 3.07 -2.12 -0.28
N ILE A 49 2.49 -1.27 -1.13
CA ILE A 49 3.25 -0.35 -2.00
C ILE A 49 4.05 0.67 -1.18
N ALA A 50 3.49 1.20 -0.09
CA ALA A 50 4.18 2.14 0.78
C ALA A 50 5.42 1.49 1.42
N LEU A 51 5.29 0.27 1.94
CA LEU A 51 6.40 -0.50 2.51
C LEU A 51 7.46 -0.83 1.45
N MET A 52 7.05 -1.24 0.26
CA MET A 52 7.95 -1.46 -0.89
C MET A 52 8.76 -0.21 -1.27
N ARG A 53 8.17 0.99 -1.14
CA ARG A 53 8.87 2.26 -1.41
C ARG A 53 9.83 2.67 -0.30
N GLN A 54 9.53 2.34 0.95
CA GLN A 54 10.40 2.65 2.09
C GLN A 54 11.71 1.86 2.07
N LYS A 55 11.76 0.79 1.27
CA LYS A 55 12.90 -0.12 1.14
C LYS A 55 13.34 -0.69 2.50
N PRO A 56 12.60 -1.68 3.04
CA PRO A 56 12.92 -2.23 4.35
C PRO A 56 14.39 -2.64 4.47
N ASN A 57 15.03 -2.13 5.51
CA ASN A 57 16.42 -2.38 5.85
C ASN A 57 16.61 -2.89 7.29
N THR A 58 15.51 -3.05 8.02
CA THR A 58 15.48 -3.64 9.37
C THR A 58 14.63 -4.91 9.40
N PRO A 59 14.85 -5.82 10.36
CA PRO A 59 14.00 -6.99 10.55
C PRO A 59 12.51 -6.64 10.68
N GLU A 60 12.19 -5.55 11.39
CA GLU A 60 10.82 -5.09 11.61
C GLU A 60 10.18 -4.60 10.30
N GLY A 61 10.95 -3.88 9.47
CA GLY A 61 10.48 -3.45 8.15
C GLY A 61 10.20 -4.63 7.22
N TRP A 62 11.04 -5.68 7.28
CA TRP A 62 10.80 -6.91 6.53
C TRP A 62 9.58 -7.67 7.06
N ALA A 63 9.40 -7.77 8.37
CA ALA A 63 8.22 -8.39 8.97
C ALA A 63 6.93 -7.69 8.53
N ALA A 64 6.89 -6.36 8.58
CA ALA A 64 5.74 -5.58 8.12
C ALA A 64 5.45 -5.78 6.62
N LEU A 65 6.48 -5.90 5.79
CA LEU A 65 6.30 -6.16 4.36
C LEU A 65 5.78 -7.58 4.09
N THR A 66 6.26 -8.58 4.83
CA THR A 66 5.78 -9.97 4.76
C THR A 66 4.31 -10.05 5.16
N GLU A 67 3.92 -9.41 6.26
CA GLU A 67 2.52 -9.35 6.71
C GLU A 67 1.63 -8.67 5.65
N ALA A 68 2.06 -7.53 5.11
CA ALA A 68 1.34 -6.85 4.03
C ALA A 68 1.23 -7.69 2.74
N TRP A 69 2.23 -8.54 2.45
CA TRP A 69 2.15 -9.49 1.35
C TRP A 69 1.11 -10.57 1.62
N GLU A 70 1.15 -11.18 2.81
CA GLU A 70 0.20 -12.23 3.18
C GLU A 70 -1.24 -11.73 3.11
N GLU A 71 -1.51 -10.53 3.63
CA GLU A 71 -2.82 -9.89 3.52
C GLU A 71 -3.23 -9.66 2.05
N ALA A 72 -2.28 -9.24 1.19
CA ALA A 72 -2.57 -8.92 -0.21
C ALA A 72 -2.76 -10.17 -1.09
N CYS A 73 -1.96 -11.20 -0.86
CA CYS A 73 -1.85 -12.38 -1.72
C CYS A 73 -2.54 -13.63 -1.15
N GLY A 74 -2.89 -13.62 0.14
CA GLY A 74 -3.54 -14.74 0.83
C GLY A 74 -2.61 -15.90 1.19
N PHE A 75 -1.30 -15.69 1.15
CA PHE A 75 -0.30 -16.67 1.59
C PHE A 75 0.97 -16.00 2.09
N GLU A 76 1.60 -16.59 3.10
CA GLU A 76 2.88 -16.15 3.64
C GLU A 76 4.00 -16.45 2.62
N PRO A 77 4.82 -15.45 2.24
CA PRO A 77 5.96 -15.68 1.38
C PRO A 77 7.16 -16.17 2.20
N GLU A 78 8.01 -17.00 1.60
CA GLU A 78 9.34 -17.22 2.16
C GLU A 78 10.14 -15.91 2.12
N LEU A 79 10.67 -15.50 3.28
CA LEU A 79 11.37 -14.21 3.43
C LEU A 79 12.49 -14.02 2.41
N GLU A 80 13.28 -15.06 2.15
CA GLU A 80 14.39 -15.01 1.18
C GLU A 80 13.90 -14.75 -0.24
N HIS A 81 12.78 -15.36 -0.65
CA HIS A 81 12.17 -15.14 -1.96
C HIS A 81 11.61 -13.72 -2.08
N LEU A 82 10.94 -13.22 -1.04
CA LEU A 82 10.45 -11.85 -1.00
C LEU A 82 11.61 -10.86 -1.09
N GLN A 83 12.67 -11.04 -0.31
CA GLN A 83 13.87 -10.20 -0.37
C GLN A 83 14.50 -10.18 -1.76
N LEU A 84 14.65 -11.34 -2.41
CA LEU A 84 15.17 -11.43 -3.77
C LEU A 84 14.29 -10.67 -4.77
N LEU A 85 12.97 -10.89 -4.75
CA LEU A 85 12.02 -10.22 -5.63
C LEU A 85 12.08 -8.70 -5.48
N VAL A 86 12.13 -8.23 -4.23
CA VAL A 86 12.20 -6.82 -3.89
C VAL A 86 13.52 -6.20 -4.35
N GLN A 87 14.64 -6.88 -4.14
CA GLN A 87 15.95 -6.44 -4.64
C GLN A 87 15.98 -6.36 -6.16
N LEU A 88 15.42 -7.35 -6.86
CA LEU A 88 15.33 -7.35 -8.32
C LEU A 88 14.54 -6.14 -8.83
N LEU A 89 13.41 -5.83 -8.22
CA LEU A 89 12.59 -4.66 -8.57
C LEU A 89 13.36 -3.34 -8.38
N TRP A 90 14.18 -3.22 -7.35
CA TRP A 90 14.95 -1.99 -7.11
C TRP A 90 16.22 -1.88 -7.96
N ASN A 91 16.88 -3.00 -8.24
CA ASN A 91 18.11 -3.05 -9.03
C ASN A 91 17.85 -2.91 -10.55
N HIS A 92 16.59 -3.03 -10.99
CA HIS A 92 16.23 -2.84 -12.40
C HIS A 92 16.13 -1.37 -12.83
N HIS A 93 16.26 -0.42 -11.89
CA HIS A 93 16.20 1.02 -12.13
C HIS A 93 17.56 1.72 -12.16
N SER A 94 18.68 0.98 -12.23
CA SER A 94 20.04 1.51 -12.41
C SER A 94 20.48 1.49 -13.87
#